data_AF-A0A838ECW2-F1
#
_entry.id   AF-A0A838ECW2-F1
#
_cell.length_a   1.000
_cell.length_b   1.000
_cell.length_c   1.000
_cell.angle_alpha   90.00
_cell.angle_beta   90.00
_cell.angle_gamma   90.00
#
_symmetry.space_group_name_H-M   'P 1'
#
loop_
_entity.id
_entity.type
_entity.pdbx_description
1 polymer ?
#
loop_
_entity_poly.entity_id
_entity_poly.type
_entity_poly.pdbx_seq_one_letter_code
_entity_poly.pdbx_strand_id
1 'polypeptide(L)' 'MGSVDILGASGEQPATLVGARRFAIHATQMVDVTVEWPDGRRESHRLGAESVDDSLEPGDAVLVQRVMAMITGVRRAVEG' A
#
# COMPACT_ATOMS: atom_id res chain seq x y z
N MET A 1 8.06 24.41 -4.76
CA MET A 1 7.91 23.00 -4.34
C MET A 1 6.78 22.45 -5.17
N GLY A 2 7.11 21.63 -6.19
CA GLY A 2 6.12 21.14 -7.15
C GLY A 2 5.19 20.14 -6.48
N SER A 3 3.89 20.28 -6.71
CA SER A 3 2.91 19.26 -6.38
C SER A 3 3.21 18.05 -7.26
N VAL A 4 3.49 16.90 -6.65
CA VAL A 4 3.60 15.62 -7.37
C VAL A 4 2.18 15.09 -7.57
N ASP A 5 1.75 14.97 -8.83
CA ASP A 5 0.43 14.45 -9.18
C ASP A 5 0.45 12.92 -9.14
N ILE A 6 -0.02 12.35 -8.02
CA ILE A 6 -0.16 10.89 -7.87
C ILE A 6 -1.47 10.44 -8.52
N LEU A 7 -1.38 9.73 -9.65
CA LEU A 7 -2.55 9.21 -10.37
C LEU A 7 -2.94 7.80 -9.90
N GLY A 8 -4.13 7.66 -9.32
CA GLY A 8 -4.78 6.35 -9.06
C GLY A 8 -5.91 6.05 -10.04
N ALA A 9 -6.21 4.77 -10.28
CA ALA A 9 -7.47 4.41 -10.92
C ALA A 9 -8.63 4.54 -9.92
N SER A 10 -9.86 4.59 -10.43
CA SER A 10 -11.07 4.72 -9.61
C SER A 10 -11.12 3.66 -8.49
N GLY A 11 -11.18 4.10 -7.23
CA GLY A 11 -11.21 3.22 -6.05
C GLY A 11 -9.86 3.05 -5.33
N GLU A 12 -8.80 3.71 -5.83
CA GLU A 12 -7.50 3.74 -5.19
C GLU A 12 -7.27 5.07 -4.46
N GLN A 13 -6.55 5.02 -3.34
CA GLN A 13 -6.26 6.19 -2.53
C GLN A 13 -4.75 6.32 -2.31
N PRO A 14 -4.17 7.53 -2.47
CA PRO A 14 -2.77 7.75 -2.20
C PRO A 14 -2.47 7.61 -0.71
N ALA A 15 -1.35 6.97 -0.38
CA ALA A 15 -0.82 6.85 0.96
C ALA A 15 0.71 6.74 0.92
N THR A 16 1.35 6.73 2.09
CA THR A 16 2.77 6.42 2.22
C THR A 16 2.92 5.04 2.84
N LEU A 17 3.75 4.17 2.29
CA LEU A 17 4.09 2.91 2.94
C LEU A 17 5.02 3.20 4.11
N VAL A 18 4.67 2.77 5.31
CA VAL A 18 5.54 2.94 6.50
C VAL A 18 6.11 1.63 7.01
N GLY A 19 5.60 0.50 6.55
CA GLY A 19 6.15 -0.81 6.86
C GLY A 19 5.59 -1.90 5.95
N ALA A 20 6.45 -2.83 5.56
CA ALA A 20 6.05 -4.05 4.89
C ALA A 20 6.87 -5.21 5.44
N ARG A 21 6.19 -6.19 6.06
CA ARG A 21 6.82 -7.39 6.60
C ARG A 21 6.28 -8.61 5.87
N ARG A 22 7.15 -9.26 5.09
CA ARG A 22 6.84 -10.52 4.38
C ARG A 22 7.12 -11.72 5.29
N PHE A 23 6.25 -12.72 5.27
CA PHE A 23 6.39 -13.97 6.01
C PHE A 23 5.49 -15.06 5.43
N ALA A 24 5.75 -16.32 5.77
CA ALA A 24 4.96 -17.45 5.28
C ALA A 24 4.01 -18.00 6.37
N ILE A 25 2.75 -18.28 6.01
CA ILE A 25 1.81 -19.07 6.80
C ILE A 25 1.46 -20.33 6.00
N HIS A 26 1.82 -21.51 6.49
CA HIS A 26 1.52 -22.79 5.82
C HIS A 26 1.85 -22.79 4.31
N ALA A 27 3.04 -22.30 3.95
CA ALA A 27 3.54 -22.11 2.57
C ALA A 27 2.90 -20.97 1.76
N THR A 28 1.88 -20.28 2.27
CA THR A 28 1.33 -19.06 1.66
C THR A 28 2.13 -17.84 2.08
N GLN A 29 2.63 -17.06 1.11
CA GLN A 29 3.32 -15.80 1.37
C GLN A 29 2.32 -14.71 1.75
N MET A 30 2.54 -14.10 2.90
CA MET A 30 1.72 -13.02 3.45
C MET A 30 2.59 -11.79 3.66
N VAL A 31 1.95 -10.63 3.62
CA VAL A 31 2.58 -9.34 3.90
C VAL A 31 1.73 -8.59 4.92
N ASP A 32 2.32 -8.28 6.06
CA ASP A 32 1.75 -7.29 6.96
C ASP A 32 2.23 -5.92 6.46
N VAL A 33 1.32 -5.15 5.87
CA VAL A 33 1.57 -3.79 5.38
C VAL A 33 1.05 -2.77 6.39
N THR A 34 1.76 -1.67 6.54
CA THR A 34 1.30 -0.50 7.27
C THR A 34 1.43 0.70 6.36
N VAL A 35 0.33 1.42 6.19
CA VAL A 35 0.28 2.67 5.43
C VAL A 35 -0.05 3.84 6.33
N GLU A 36 0.46 5.00 5.99
CA GLU A 36 0.08 6.29 6.56
C GLU A 36 -0.72 7.07 5.53
N TRP A 37 -1.95 7.41 5.89
CA TRP A 37 -2.87 8.19 5.08
C TRP A 37 -2.49 9.69 5.13
N PRO A 38 -2.94 10.51 4.17
CA PRO A 38 -2.63 11.95 4.15
C PRO A 38 -3.07 12.75 5.40
N ASP A 39 -4.04 12.22 6.16
CA ASP A 39 -4.49 12.78 7.45
C ASP A 39 -3.59 12.38 8.64
N GLY A 40 -2.50 11.64 8.38
CA GLY A 40 -1.57 11.12 9.38
C GLY A 40 -2.05 9.83 10.07
N ARG A 41 -3.24 9.32 9.73
CA ARG A 41 -3.73 8.07 10.30
C ARG A 41 -2.91 6.90 9.75
N ARG A 42 -2.53 5.97 10.64
CA ARG A 42 -1.88 4.72 10.25
C ARG A 42 -2.85 3.56 10.28
N GLU A 43 -2.76 2.69 9.28
CA GLU A 43 -3.58 1.50 9.15
C GLU A 43 -2.69 0.33 8.76
N SER A 44 -2.85 -0.81 9.47
CA SER A 44 -2.12 -2.03 9.20
C SER A 44 -3.06 -3.12 8.72
N HIS A 45 -2.69 -3.81 7.65
CA HIS A 45 -3.45 -4.93 7.10
C HIS A 45 -2.53 -6.08 6.73
N ARG A 46 -3.07 -7.29 6.86
CA ARG A 46 -2.46 -8.50 6.33
C ARG A 46 -3.01 -8.80 4.96
N LEU A 47 -2.14 -8.91 3.98
CA LEU A 47 -2.48 -9.17 2.59
C LEU A 47 -1.74 -10.42 2.09
N GLY A 48 -2.29 -11.07 1.06
CA GLY A 48 -1.52 -12.01 0.26
C GLY A 48 -0.38 -11.27 -0.44
N ALA A 49 0.77 -11.93 -0.60
CA ALA A 49 1.91 -11.33 -1.30
C ALA A 49 1.57 -10.93 -2.74
N GLU A 50 0.64 -11.61 -3.38
CA GLU A 50 0.13 -11.27 -4.72
C GLU A 50 -0.60 -9.92 -4.78
N SER A 51 -1.05 -9.40 -3.62
CA SER A 51 -1.75 -8.12 -3.52
C SER A 51 -0.82 -6.96 -3.19
N VAL A 52 0.49 -7.21 -3.03
CA VAL A 52 1.48 -6.21 -2.63
C VAL A 52 2.71 -6.27 -3.53
N ASP A 53 2.98 -5.17 -4.24
CA ASP A 53 4.15 -5.05 -5.09
C ASP A 53 5.45 -5.39 -4.33
N ASP A 54 6.28 -6.27 -4.93
CA ASP A 54 7.50 -6.82 -4.35
C ASP A 54 8.61 -5.79 -4.15
N SER A 55 8.58 -4.69 -4.90
CA SER A 55 9.62 -3.66 -4.90
C SER A 55 9.41 -2.55 -3.86
N LEU A 56 8.33 -2.63 -3.08
CA LEU A 56 7.93 -1.58 -2.16
C LEU A 56 8.82 -1.50 -0.92
N GLU A 57 9.25 -0.28 -0.60
CA GLU A 57 10.06 0.06 0.56
C GLU A 57 9.35 1.08 1.47
N PRO A 58 9.58 1.04 2.79
CA PRO A 58 9.09 2.08 3.69
C PRO A 58 9.56 3.48 3.23
N GLY A 59 8.63 4.42 3.13
CA GLY A 59 8.83 5.75 2.56
C GLY A 59 8.26 5.89 1.14
N ASP A 60 7.96 4.78 0.45
CA ASP A 60 7.39 4.84 -0.89
C ASP A 60 5.98 5.45 -0.89
N ALA A 61 5.74 6.30 -1.89
CA ALA A 61 4.40 6.71 -2.26
C ALA A 61 3.67 5.52 -2.90
N VAL A 62 2.48 5.20 -2.37
CA VAL A 62 1.70 4.05 -2.81
C VAL A 62 0.27 4.44 -3.14
N LEU A 63 -0.33 3.62 -4.00
CA LEU A 63 -1.76 3.60 -4.24
C LEU A 63 -2.34 2.40 -3.51
N VAL A 64 -3.30 2.67 -2.63
CA VAL A 64 -3.97 1.67 -1.82
C VAL A 64 -5.35 1.41 -2.40
N GLN A 65 -5.60 0.19 -2.85
CA GLN A 65 -6.91 -0.25 -3.28
C GLN A 65 -7.77 -0.56 -2.06
N ARG A 66 -8.99 0.02 -2.02
CA ARG A 66 -9.97 -0.27 -0.96
C ARG A 66 -11.24 -0.87 -1.53
N VAL A 67 -11.78 -1.85 -0.81
CA VAL A 67 -13.15 -2.33 -0.98
C VAL A 67 -13.87 -2.13 0.35
N MET A 68 -14.89 -1.27 0.35
CA MET A 68 -15.52 -0.77 1.58
C MET A 68 -14.47 -0.18 2.54
N ALA A 69 -14.40 -0.68 3.77
CA ALA A 69 -13.45 -0.22 4.79
C ALA A 69 -12.14 -1.03 4.82
N MET A 70 -11.88 -1.95 3.88
CA MET A 70 -10.70 -2.82 3.91
C MET A 70 -9.69 -2.47 2.83
N ILE A 71 -8.40 -2.52 3.17
CA ILE A 71 -7.30 -2.54 2.21
C ILE A 71 -7.26 -3.91 1.53
N THR A 72 -7.26 -3.93 0.19
CA THR A 72 -7.21 -5.17 -0.61
C THR A 72 -5.98 -5.26 -1.50
N GLY A 73 -5.25 -4.16 -1.70
CA GLY A 73 -4.05 -4.15 -2.51
C GLY A 73 -3.22 -2.89 -2.29
N VAL A 74 -1.90 -3.01 -2.45
CA VAL A 74 -0.95 -1.90 -2.33
C VAL A 74 0.03 -2.01 -3.48
N ARG A 75 0.15 -0.94 -4.27
CA ARG A 75 1.11 -0.85 -5.37
C ARG A 75 1.84 0.48 -5.36
N ARG A 76 3.01 0.53 -5.99
CA ARG A 76 3.77 1.77 -6.12
C ARG A 76 2.94 2.81 -6.88
N ALA A 77 2.94 4.04 -6.38
CA ALA A 77 2.43 5.17 -7.13
C ALA A 77 3.36 5.44 -8.31
N VAL A 78 2.81 5.57 -9.51
CA VAL A 78 3.59 6.06 -10.66
C VAL A 78 3.48 7.59 -10.68
N GLU A 79 4.61 8.26 -10.84
CA GLU A 79 4.61 9.68 -11.17
C GLU A 79 4.30 9.85 -12.66
N GLY A 80 3.36 10.74 -12.98
CA GLY A 80 2.96 11.09 -14.34
C GLY A 80 3.74 12.26 -14.90
#